data_AF-A0A950FFT9-F1
#
_entry.id   AF-A0A950FFT9-F1
#
_cell.length_a   1.000
_cell.length_b   1.000
_cell.length_c   1.000
_cell.angle_alpha   90.00
_cell.angle_beta   90.00
_cell.angle_gamma   90.00
#
_symmetry.space_group_name_H-M   'P 1'
#
loop_
_entity.id
_entity.type
_entity.pdbx_description
1 polymer ?
#
loop_
_entity_poly.entity_id
_entity_poly.type
_entity_poly.pdbx_seq_one_letter_code
_entity_poly.pdbx_strand_id
1 'polypeptide(L)'
;MATFPIMDADAHMCEPPNLWTERIEQRFRDRAPRIVNGLNGRKGAFFVCEGLPPFPVSGTFAAGQTFDKKFLESGLENAPAGAWDPAARLKDMDLDGVVAQILYTTMGF
;
A
#
# COMPACT_ATOMS: atom_id res chain seq x y z
N MET A 1 12.93 -19.97 -15.64
CA MET A 1 11.50 -19.63 -15.79
C MET A 1 10.67 -20.86 -15.45
N ALA A 2 9.52 -20.67 -14.81
CA ALA A 2 8.62 -21.78 -14.49
C ALA A 2 8.13 -22.48 -15.77
N THR A 3 8.01 -23.81 -15.71
CA THR A 3 7.52 -24.64 -16.83
C THR A 3 5.99 -24.70 -16.90
N PHE A 4 5.29 -24.01 -16.00
CA PHE A 4 3.83 -23.97 -15.91
C PHE A 4 3.37 -22.55 -15.54
N PRO A 5 2.14 -22.13 -15.91
CA PRO A 5 1.61 -20.83 -15.53
C PRO A 5 1.50 -20.67 -14.02
N ILE A 6 1.95 -19.53 -13.47
CA ILE A 6 1.81 -19.21 -12.04
C ILE A 6 0.55 -18.37 -11.86
N MET A 7 -0.36 -18.84 -11.00
CA MET A 7 -1.50 -18.05 -10.54
C MET A 7 -1.30 -17.70 -9.07
N ASP A 8 -1.41 -16.42 -8.75
CA ASP A 8 -1.28 -15.91 -7.40
C ASP A 8 -2.64 -15.85 -6.71
N ALA A 9 -2.81 -16.61 -5.64
CA ALA A 9 -4.05 -16.65 -4.89
C ALA A 9 -4.13 -15.57 -3.80
N ASP A 10 -3.05 -14.84 -3.55
CA ASP A 10 -2.93 -13.90 -2.44
C ASP A 10 -2.07 -12.68 -2.81
N ALA A 11 -2.65 -11.78 -3.61
CA ALA A 11 -2.03 -10.52 -3.96
C ALA A 11 -2.76 -9.35 -3.30
N HIS A 12 -2.03 -8.28 -3.00
CA HIS A 12 -2.61 -7.08 -2.39
C HIS A 12 -2.35 -5.82 -3.22
N MET A 13 -3.29 -4.88 -3.16
CA MET A 13 -3.13 -3.52 -3.66
C MET A 13 -2.96 -2.55 -2.50
N CYS A 14 -2.00 -1.63 -2.59
CA CYS A 14 -1.91 -0.51 -1.68
C CYS A 14 -2.92 0.54 -2.12
N GLU A 15 -3.86 0.88 -1.26
CA GLU A 15 -4.90 1.85 -1.61
C GLU A 15 -4.30 3.23 -1.90
N PRO A 16 -4.80 3.93 -2.95
CA PRO A 16 -4.37 5.30 -3.21
C PRO A 16 -4.55 6.19 -1.98
N PRO A 17 -3.65 7.15 -1.72
CA PRO A 17 -3.66 7.94 -0.47
C PRO A 17 -4.93 8.76 -0.28
N ASN A 18 -5.59 9.10 -1.39
CA ASN A 18 -6.80 9.89 -1.47
C ASN A 18 -8.07 9.03 -1.60
N LEU A 19 -7.96 7.69 -1.54
CA LEU A 19 -9.07 6.77 -1.80
C LEU A 19 -10.33 7.16 -1.02
N TRP A 20 -10.19 7.28 0.30
CA TRP A 20 -11.30 7.60 1.20
C TRP A 20 -11.60 9.09 1.26
N THR A 21 -10.58 9.94 1.37
CA THR A 21 -10.78 11.39 1.57
C THR A 21 -11.53 12.06 0.41
N GLU A 22 -11.38 11.56 -0.81
CA GLU A 22 -12.12 12.06 -1.98
C GLU A 22 -13.53 11.46 -2.10
N ARG A 23 -13.67 10.16 -1.81
CA ARG A 23 -14.88 9.40 -2.15
C ARG A 23 -15.89 9.23 -1.01
N ILE A 24 -15.49 9.42 0.24
CA ILE A 24 -16.41 9.36 1.38
C ILE A 24 -17.34 10.58 1.38
N GLU A 25 -18.55 10.41 1.92
CA GLU A 25 -19.47 11.52 2.13
C GLU A 25 -18.81 12.65 2.93
N GLN A 26 -19.08 13.89 2.53
CA GLN A 26 -18.40 15.07 3.07
C GLN A 26 -18.46 15.16 4.60
N ARG A 27 -19.57 14.75 5.21
CA ARG A 27 -19.78 14.76 6.67
C ARG A 27 -18.86 13.81 7.46
N PHE A 28 -18.11 12.93 6.80
CA PHE A 28 -17.19 11.97 7.42
C PHE A 28 -15.73 12.17 7.00
N ARG A 29 -15.42 13.17 6.17
CA ARG A 29 -14.07 13.35 5.60
C ARG A 29 -12.98 13.61 6.65
N ASP A 30 -13.34 14.27 7.75
CA ASP A 30 -12.46 14.53 8.90
C ASP A 30 -12.04 13.24 9.63
N ARG A 31 -12.93 12.25 9.62
CA ARG A 31 -12.76 10.92 10.24
C ARG A 31 -12.20 9.88 9.26
N ALA A 32 -12.12 10.21 7.98
CA ALA A 32 -11.71 9.29 6.93
C ALA A 32 -10.27 8.78 7.15
N PRO A 33 -9.99 7.51 6.79
CA PRO A 33 -8.64 7.01 6.73
C PRO A 33 -7.78 7.86 5.78
N ARG A 34 -6.58 8.20 6.23
CA ARG A 34 -5.67 9.09 5.48
C ARG A 34 -4.22 8.85 5.86
N ILE A 35 -3.33 9.41 5.06
CA ILE A 35 -1.90 9.41 5.33
C ILE A 35 -1.47 10.78 5.86
N VAL A 36 -0.67 10.77 6.92
CA VAL A 36 -0.08 11.98 7.53
C VAL A 36 1.44 11.86 7.59
N ASN A 37 2.13 12.95 7.28
CA ASN A 37 3.59 13.01 7.37
C ASN A 37 4.01 13.50 8.76
N GLY A 38 4.73 12.65 9.47
CA GLY A 38 5.13 12.87 10.86
C GLY A 38 3.96 12.72 11.83
N LEU A 39 4.20 12.07 12.97
CA LEU A 39 3.15 11.84 13.96
C LEU A 39 3.75 11.74 15.37
N ASN A 40 3.31 12.60 16.29
CA ASN A 40 3.75 12.61 17.69
C ASN A 40 5.29 12.62 17.84
N GLY A 41 5.98 13.44 17.04
CA GLY A 41 7.44 13.54 17.04
C GLY A 41 8.17 12.43 16.26
N ARG A 42 7.45 11.46 15.70
CA ARG A 42 8.01 10.42 14.82
C ARG A 42 8.09 10.94 13.38
N LYS A 43 9.16 10.60 12.66
CA LYS A 43 9.31 10.87 11.22
C LYS A 43 8.68 9.76 10.38
N GLY A 44 8.41 10.06 9.11
CA GLY A 44 7.83 9.14 8.12
C GLY A 44 6.35 9.38 7.84
N ALA A 45 5.80 8.60 6.92
CA ALA A 45 4.38 8.63 6.58
C ALA A 45 3.61 7.60 7.41
N PHE A 46 2.50 8.01 8.00
CA PHE A 46 1.65 7.17 8.83
C PHE A 46 0.24 7.11 8.27
N PHE A 47 -0.31 5.90 8.18
CA PHE A 47 -1.73 5.72 7.98
C PHE A 47 -2.44 5.95 9.31
N VAL A 48 -3.47 6.80 9.28
CA VAL A 48 -4.31 7.11 10.44
C VAL A 48 -5.76 6.84 10.07
N CYS A 49 -6.44 6.12 10.95
CA CYS A 49 -7.86 5.87 10.88
C CYS A 49 -8.44 5.96 12.30
N GLU A 50 -9.62 6.53 12.43
CA GLU A 50 -10.31 6.57 13.72
C GLU A 50 -10.49 5.15 14.29
N GLY A 51 -10.23 5.00 15.58
CA GLY A 51 -10.34 3.72 16.28
C GLY A 51 -9.17 2.76 16.05
N LEU A 52 -8.19 3.11 15.21
CA LEU A 52 -7.02 2.27 14.96
C LEU A 52 -5.71 2.95 15.38
N PRO A 53 -4.73 2.19 15.91
CA PRO A 53 -3.40 2.71 16.14
C PRO A 53 -2.75 3.08 14.79
N PRO A 54 -2.08 4.25 14.70
CA PRO A 54 -1.35 4.63 13.50
C PRO A 54 -0.22 3.64 13.17
N PHE A 55 -0.06 3.29 11.90
CA PHE A 55 1.03 2.43 11.43
C PHE A 55 1.83 3.10 10.30
N PRO A 56 3.14 2.81 10.19
CA PRO A 56 3.97 3.35 9.10
C PRO A 56 3.50 2.83 7.74
N VAL A 57 3.33 3.73 6.79
CA VAL A 57 2.89 3.39 5.42
C VAL A 57 3.91 2.53 4.69
N SER A 58 5.20 2.65 5.04
CA SER A 58 6.27 1.80 4.52
C SER A 58 6.00 0.29 4.66
N GLY A 59 5.29 -0.12 5.71
CA GLY A 59 4.89 -1.52 5.89
C GLY A 59 4.04 -2.08 4.75
N THR A 60 3.34 -1.24 3.98
CA THR A 60 2.49 -1.66 2.85
C THR A 60 3.30 -2.07 1.61
N PHE A 61 4.59 -1.72 1.53
CA PHE A 61 5.50 -2.06 0.43
C PHE A 61 6.83 -2.63 0.93
N ALA A 62 6.77 -3.50 1.93
CA ALA A 62 7.94 -4.06 2.59
C ALA A 62 8.57 -5.29 1.89
N ALA A 63 8.02 -5.72 0.77
CA ALA A 63 8.56 -6.86 0.02
C ALA A 63 10.03 -6.60 -0.37
N GLY A 64 10.93 -7.49 0.06
CA GLY A 64 12.36 -7.38 -0.20
C GLY A 64 13.09 -6.27 0.58
N GLN A 65 12.46 -5.63 1.56
CA GLN A 65 13.04 -4.52 2.32
C GLN A 65 13.64 -4.97 3.66
N THR A 66 14.69 -4.27 4.09
CA THR A 66 15.21 -4.38 5.46
C THR A 66 14.46 -3.39 6.35
N PHE A 67 13.90 -3.86 7.47
CA PHE A 67 13.12 -3.05 8.42
C PHE A 67 14.01 -2.18 9.32
N ASP A 68 14.88 -1.38 8.71
CA ASP A 68 15.69 -0.39 9.40
C ASP A 68 14.95 0.93 9.59
N LYS A 69 15.57 1.86 10.31
CA LYS A 69 14.99 3.19 10.57
C LYS A 69 14.71 3.96 9.27
N LYS A 70 15.57 3.85 8.26
CA LYS A 70 15.43 4.59 7.01
C LYS A 70 14.18 4.10 6.26
N PHE A 71 13.98 2.79 6.20
CA PHE A 71 12.79 2.19 5.61
C PHE A 71 11.52 2.57 6.38
N LEU A 72 11.54 2.45 7.71
CA LEU A 72 10.38 2.78 8.54
C LEU A 72 9.98 4.27 8.48
N GLU A 73 10.95 5.17 8.27
CA GLU A 73 10.73 6.61 8.10
C GLU A 73 10.45 7.02 6.64
N SER A 74 10.35 6.07 5.71
CA SER A 74 10.02 6.35 4.31
C SER A 74 8.52 6.56 4.08
N GLY A 75 8.18 7.31 3.03
CA GLY A 75 6.81 7.47 2.55
C GLY A 75 6.54 6.76 1.24
N LEU A 76 5.37 7.01 0.68
CA LEU A 76 4.86 6.42 -0.57
C LEU A 76 5.75 6.69 -1.78
N GLU A 77 6.62 7.70 -1.73
CA GLU A 77 7.58 7.97 -2.79
C GLU A 77 8.54 6.80 -3.06
N ASN A 78 8.67 5.87 -2.11
CA ASN A 78 9.49 4.66 -2.26
C ASN A 78 8.65 3.40 -2.58
N ALA A 79 7.33 3.53 -2.67
CA ALA A 79 6.46 2.42 -3.03
C ALA A 79 6.56 2.13 -4.54
N PRO A 80 6.57 0.86 -4.95
CA PRO A 80 6.55 0.51 -6.36
C PRO A 80 5.23 0.95 -7.01
N ALA A 81 5.28 1.46 -8.23
CA ALA A 81 4.09 1.95 -8.93
C ALA A 81 3.00 0.86 -9.07
N GLY A 82 3.39 -0.40 -9.28
CA GLY A 82 2.48 -1.56 -9.35
C GLY A 82 1.69 -1.85 -8.06
N ALA A 83 2.03 -1.18 -6.95
CA ALA A 83 1.26 -1.25 -5.72
C ALA A 83 -0.17 -0.68 -5.88
N TRP A 84 -0.37 0.33 -6.74
CA TRP A 84 -1.69 0.94 -6.99
C TRP A 84 -2.02 1.19 -8.46
N ASP A 85 -1.04 1.21 -9.38
CA ASP A 85 -1.26 1.37 -10.82
C ASP A 85 -1.42 0.00 -11.49
N PRO A 86 -2.61 -0.34 -12.03
CA PRO A 86 -2.83 -1.63 -12.70
C PRO A 86 -1.92 -1.86 -13.91
N ALA A 87 -1.58 -0.81 -14.67
CA ALA A 87 -0.74 -0.94 -15.85
C ALA A 87 0.73 -1.18 -15.49
N ALA A 88 1.20 -0.60 -14.38
CA ALA A 88 2.51 -0.94 -13.82
C ALA A 88 2.51 -2.37 -13.27
N ARG A 89 1.45 -2.77 -12.55
CA ARG A 89 1.32 -4.11 -11.98
C ARG A 89 1.37 -5.22 -13.04
N LEU A 90 0.72 -5.04 -14.19
CA LEU A 90 0.78 -6.03 -15.27
C LEU A 90 2.23 -6.27 -15.75
N LYS A 91 3.08 -5.23 -15.75
CA LYS A 91 4.50 -5.38 -16.11
C LYS A 91 5.26 -6.16 -15.03
N ASP A 92 4.95 -5.92 -13.75
CA ASP A 92 5.54 -6.67 -12.64
C ASP A 92 5.13 -8.16 -12.73
N MET A 93 3.85 -8.42 -13.03
CA MET A 93 3.34 -9.79 -13.28
C MET A 93 4.05 -10.48 -14.45
N ASP A 94 4.27 -9.77 -15.56
CA ASP A 94 5.02 -10.30 -16.71
C ASP A 94 6.47 -10.66 -16.36
N LEU A 95 7.13 -9.83 -15.53
CA LEU A 95 8.50 -10.08 -15.05
C LEU A 95 8.57 -11.33 -14.14
N ASP A 96 7.57 -11.49 -13.27
CA ASP A 96 7.50 -12.60 -12.32
C ASP A 96 6.94 -13.90 -12.93
N GLY A 97 6.40 -13.84 -14.15
CA GLY A 97 5.76 -14.97 -14.82
C GLY A 97 4.39 -15.35 -14.24
N VAL A 98 3.73 -14.39 -13.58
CA VAL A 98 2.41 -14.54 -12.97
C VAL A 98 1.33 -14.21 -13.98
N VAL A 99 0.46 -15.17 -14.30
CA VAL A 99 -0.57 -15.00 -15.34
C VAL A 99 -1.92 -14.51 -14.82
N ALA A 100 -2.14 -14.62 -13.50
CA ALA A 100 -3.36 -14.16 -12.84
C ALA A 100 -3.09 -13.92 -11.35
N GLN A 101 -3.81 -12.96 -10.76
CA GLN A 101 -3.80 -12.71 -9.32
C GLN A 101 -5.22 -12.54 -8.78
N ILE A 102 -5.48 -13.06 -7.58
CA ILE A 102 -6.60 -12.62 -6.74
C ILE A 102 -6.14 -11.43 -5.91
N LEU A 103 -6.85 -10.31 -6.02
CA LEU A 103 -6.44 -9.04 -5.43
C LEU A 103 -7.28 -8.67 -4.21
N TYR A 104 -6.63 -8.54 -3.06
CA TYR A 104 -7.19 -8.09 -1.79
C TYR A 104 -6.76 -6.67 -1.43
N THR A 105 -7.48 -6.07 -0.49
CA THR A 105 -7.14 -4.78 0.12
C THR A 105 -5.93 -4.90 1.05
N THR A 106 -5.17 -3.81 1.22
CA THR A 106 -4.09 -3.76 2.23
C THR A 106 -4.58 -3.07 3.50
N MET A 107 -5.21 -1.90 3.34
CA MET A 107 -5.67 -1.05 4.43
C MET A 107 -7.21 -0.98 4.51
N GLY A 108 -7.93 -1.47 3.51
CA GLY A 108 -9.38 -1.68 3.60
C GLY A 108 -9.70 -2.92 4.44
N PHE A 109 -9.78 -2.74 5.76
CA PHE A 109 -10.25 -3.76 6.73
C PHE A 109 -11.78 -3.87 6.77
#